data_AF-A0A7S9LP35-F1
#
_entry.id   AF-A0A7S9LP35-F1
#
_cell.length_a   1.000
_cell.length_b   1.000
_cell.length_c   1.000
_cell.angle_alpha   90.00
_cell.angle_beta   90.00
_cell.angle_gamma   90.00
#
_symmetry.space_group_name_H-M   'P 1'
#
loop_
_entity.id
_entity.type
_entity.pdbx_description
1 polymer ?
#
loop_
_entity_poly.entity_id
_entity_poly.type
_entity_poly.pdbx_seq_one_letter_code
_entity_poly.pdbx_strand_id
1 'polypeptide(L)'
;MIDHSAITSISDLITEARSKEKAIVFISGKFNILHPGHTRLLKFAAEQGDVVLVGLVPDDDKDVSVPGAMRIEALKSLTFVDHAFVMSFPLVEIIRQLRPDVVVKGKEYQERENEEESVLKSYGGRLLFGSGDVFFSSFSLLKREYFETNYSSIIKPKDFPVRRKFDIRDLKEVLEKFRNLRVLVIGDLIVDTYINCEALGMSQEDPTIVVSPIEQTTFVGGAGIVAAHARGLGANVSFVTVCGDDESANFARSKLADYDVDACLFTDTARPTTNKQRFRARGKTLLRVNHLRQLSVDAALSSELIAAVEDRLPQTDLLLFSDFNYGCLPQPVVDSICEKAAARGIMMAADSQASSQAADISRFRGMTLITPTEREARMALKDAESGLIMVAEELRKTAKAEHVVVTLGEEGLLMYVNKEGQLETDRLPAFNSAPKDVAGAGDSFFTCTSMALCAGIDVWRSVYLGALAAGCQVSRVGNTPLTQAELATEIDYKPS
;
A
#
# COMPACT_ATOMS: atom_id res chain seq x y z
N MET A 1 -32.99 -44.75 25.71
CA MET A 1 -33.70 -43.45 25.75
C MET A 1 -33.00 -42.58 24.74
N ILE A 2 -33.67 -42.25 23.63
CA ILE A 2 -33.09 -41.48 22.52
C ILE A 2 -32.93 -40.04 23.00
N ASP A 3 -31.74 -39.48 22.89
CA ASP A 3 -31.41 -38.14 23.38
C ASP A 3 -32.02 -37.05 22.47
N HIS A 4 -33.29 -36.73 22.70
CA HIS A 4 -34.00 -35.64 22.02
C HIS A 4 -33.50 -34.23 22.40
N SER A 5 -32.53 -34.09 23.32
CA SER A 5 -32.07 -32.79 23.79
C SER A 5 -31.19 -32.03 22.77
N ALA A 6 -30.37 -32.75 21.99
CA ALA A 6 -29.40 -32.15 21.08
C ALA A 6 -30.08 -31.44 19.87
N ILE A 7 -31.10 -32.05 19.26
CA ILE A 7 -31.82 -31.47 18.10
C ILE A 7 -32.71 -30.29 18.52
N THR A 8 -33.23 -30.32 19.75
CA THR A 8 -34.02 -29.20 20.29
C THR A 8 -33.15 -27.94 20.44
N SER A 9 -31.91 -28.08 20.94
CA SER A 9 -30.96 -26.95 21.05
C SER A 9 -30.50 -26.40 19.69
N ILE A 10 -30.46 -27.22 18.64
CA ILE A 10 -30.08 -26.80 17.28
C ILE A 10 -31.25 -26.08 16.59
N SER A 11 -32.49 -26.48 16.89
CA SER A 11 -33.70 -25.90 16.30
C SER A 11 -33.86 -24.41 16.66
N ASP A 12 -33.53 -24.03 17.90
CA ASP A 12 -33.55 -22.63 18.34
C ASP A 12 -32.50 -21.80 17.61
N LEU A 13 -31.28 -22.31 17.46
CA LEU A 13 -30.19 -21.66 16.74
C LEU A 13 -30.51 -21.47 15.25
N ILE A 14 -31.13 -22.46 14.62
CA ILE A 14 -31.59 -22.38 13.23
C ILE A 14 -32.73 -21.36 13.08
N THR A 15 -33.68 -21.34 14.03
CA THR A 15 -34.79 -20.39 14.01
C THR A 15 -34.29 -18.96 14.18
N GLU A 16 -33.34 -18.74 15.08
CA GLU A 16 -32.71 -17.44 15.27
C GLU A 16 -31.91 -17.01 14.03
N ALA A 17 -31.10 -17.91 13.45
CA ALA A 17 -30.33 -17.63 12.24
C ALA A 17 -31.25 -17.23 11.08
N ARG A 18 -32.34 -17.98 10.86
CA ARG A 18 -33.34 -17.67 9.82
C ARG A 18 -34.05 -16.34 10.06
N SER A 19 -34.36 -15.99 11.31
CA SER A 19 -34.97 -14.69 11.65
C SER A 19 -34.08 -13.49 11.30
N LYS A 20 -32.76 -13.74 11.19
CA LYS A 20 -31.73 -12.74 10.85
C LYS A 20 -31.25 -12.88 9.40
N GLU A 21 -31.95 -13.64 8.56
CA GLU A 21 -31.62 -13.90 7.15
C GLU A 21 -30.20 -14.47 6.94
N LYS A 22 -29.69 -15.21 7.93
CA LYS A 22 -28.37 -15.85 7.87
C LYS A 22 -28.41 -17.18 7.11
N ALA A 23 -27.44 -17.39 6.22
CA ALA A 23 -27.27 -18.63 5.49
C ALA A 23 -26.67 -19.74 6.37
N ILE A 24 -27.27 -20.92 6.35
CA ILE A 24 -26.85 -22.07 7.15
C ILE A 24 -26.08 -23.05 6.28
N VAL A 25 -24.87 -23.39 6.72
CA VAL A 25 -24.00 -24.37 6.07
C VAL A 25 -23.89 -25.61 6.93
N PHE A 26 -24.08 -26.77 6.32
CA PHE A 26 -23.98 -28.05 6.99
C PHE A 26 -22.85 -28.90 6.39
N ILE A 27 -22.07 -29.53 7.27
CA ILE A 27 -21.01 -30.46 6.91
C ILE A 27 -21.06 -31.66 7.83
N SER A 28 -20.91 -32.86 7.27
CA SER A 28 -20.92 -34.10 8.05
C SER A 28 -19.64 -34.90 7.85
N GLY A 29 -19.17 -35.58 8.90
CA GLY A 29 -17.99 -36.41 8.79
C GLY A 29 -17.61 -37.15 10.07
N LYS A 30 -16.60 -38.01 9.95
CA LYS A 30 -16.08 -38.80 11.09
C LYS A 30 -15.23 -37.95 12.01
N PHE A 31 -14.32 -37.13 11.46
CA PHE A 31 -13.43 -36.21 12.20
C PHE A 31 -12.71 -36.85 13.40
N ASN A 32 -12.20 -38.09 13.25
CA ASN A 32 -11.46 -38.80 14.31
C ASN A 32 -10.27 -37.97 14.81
N ILE A 33 -9.46 -37.44 13.89
CA ILE A 33 -8.36 -36.53 14.16
C ILE A 33 -8.48 -35.34 13.21
N LEU A 34 -8.44 -34.13 13.75
CA LEU A 34 -8.37 -32.92 12.92
C LEU A 34 -6.97 -32.81 12.32
N HIS A 35 -6.89 -32.86 11.00
CA HIS A 35 -5.68 -32.57 10.24
C HIS A 35 -5.94 -31.37 9.33
N PRO A 36 -4.90 -30.75 8.74
CA PRO A 36 -5.06 -29.52 7.96
C PRO A 36 -6.09 -29.59 6.82
N GLY A 37 -6.32 -30.76 6.23
CA GLY A 37 -7.35 -30.97 5.20
C GLY A 37 -8.77 -30.74 5.74
N HIS A 38 -9.10 -31.29 6.92
CA HIS A 38 -10.37 -31.03 7.60
C HIS A 38 -10.56 -29.56 7.93
N THR A 39 -9.51 -28.90 8.44
CA THR A 39 -9.56 -27.47 8.76
C THR A 39 -9.85 -26.62 7.52
N ARG A 40 -9.25 -26.96 6.36
CA ARG A 40 -9.50 -26.25 5.10
C ARG A 40 -10.90 -26.49 4.57
N LEU A 41 -11.40 -27.72 4.64
CA LEU A 41 -12.77 -28.05 4.23
C LEU A 41 -13.82 -27.31 5.09
N LEU A 42 -13.59 -27.25 6.40
CA LEU A 42 -14.46 -26.51 7.34
C LEU A 42 -14.39 -24.99 7.10
N LYS A 43 -13.21 -24.44 6.77
CA LYS A 43 -13.08 -23.03 6.36
C LYS A 43 -13.82 -22.73 5.07
N PHE A 44 -13.67 -23.60 4.06
CA PHE A 44 -14.43 -23.48 2.83
C PHE A 44 -15.93 -23.48 3.12
N ALA A 45 -16.41 -24.36 4.01
CA ALA A 45 -17.80 -24.34 4.45
C ALA A 45 -18.21 -23.01 5.11
N ALA A 46 -17.36 -22.45 5.97
CA ALA A 46 -17.60 -21.14 6.58
C ALA A 46 -17.64 -19.96 5.58
N GLU A 47 -17.07 -20.12 4.38
CA GLU A 47 -17.16 -19.10 3.32
C GLU A 47 -18.49 -19.18 2.54
N GLN A 48 -19.28 -20.25 2.70
CA GLN A 48 -20.53 -20.46 1.96
C GLN A 48 -21.79 -20.00 2.72
N GLY A 49 -21.64 -19.49 3.95
CA GLY A 49 -22.74 -18.98 4.75
C GLY A 49 -22.30 -18.50 6.13
N ASP A 50 -23.26 -18.10 6.95
CA ASP A 50 -23.04 -17.36 8.20
C ASP A 50 -23.03 -18.25 9.44
N VAL A 51 -23.57 -19.47 9.35
CA VAL A 51 -23.69 -20.41 10.46
C VAL A 51 -23.26 -21.80 10.02
N VAL A 52 -22.19 -22.32 10.61
CA VAL A 52 -21.58 -23.61 10.28
C VAL A 52 -21.98 -24.67 11.30
N LEU A 53 -22.74 -25.67 10.83
CA LEU A 53 -23.21 -26.82 11.60
C LEU A 53 -22.43 -28.07 11.20
N VAL A 54 -21.83 -28.76 12.17
CA VAL A 54 -21.05 -29.98 11.94
C VAL A 54 -21.75 -31.21 12.53
N GLY A 55 -22.18 -32.12 11.65
CA GLY A 55 -22.75 -33.42 12.02
C GLY A 55 -21.69 -34.52 12.12
N LEU A 56 -21.43 -35.01 13.32
CA LEU A 56 -20.48 -36.08 13.57
C LEU A 56 -21.13 -37.45 13.38
N VAL A 57 -20.45 -38.33 12.65
CA VAL A 57 -20.83 -39.75 12.56
C VAL A 57 -20.82 -40.37 13.97
N PRO A 58 -21.84 -41.17 14.35
CA PRO A 58 -21.94 -41.89 15.62
C PRO A 58 -20.71 -42.71 16.02
N ASP A 59 -20.54 -42.92 17.32
CA ASP A 59 -19.42 -43.70 17.89
C ASP A 59 -19.52 -45.21 17.60
N ASP A 60 -20.69 -45.72 17.17
CA ASP A 60 -20.91 -47.12 16.81
C ASP A 60 -20.56 -47.44 15.34
N ASP A 61 -20.16 -46.43 14.55
CA ASP A 61 -19.64 -46.61 13.20
C ASP A 61 -18.25 -47.26 13.25
N LYS A 62 -18.04 -48.26 12.39
CA LYS A 62 -16.81 -49.10 12.39
C LYS A 62 -15.53 -48.32 12.11
N ASP A 63 -15.64 -47.15 11.48
CA ASP A 63 -14.50 -46.33 11.09
C ASP A 63 -14.30 -45.12 12.03
N VAL A 64 -15.01 -45.07 13.16
CA VAL A 64 -14.83 -44.06 14.20
C VAL A 64 -13.92 -44.61 15.29
N SER A 65 -12.82 -43.91 15.56
CA SER A 65 -11.79 -44.33 16.52
C SER A 65 -11.65 -43.41 17.73
N VAL A 66 -12.35 -42.27 17.73
CA VAL A 66 -12.29 -41.25 18.80
C VAL A 66 -13.72 -40.94 19.28
N PRO A 67 -13.98 -40.94 20.61
CA PRO A 67 -15.32 -40.67 21.14
C PRO A 67 -15.89 -39.32 20.71
N GLY A 68 -17.20 -39.27 20.48
CA GLY A 68 -17.90 -38.09 19.96
C GLY A 68 -17.67 -36.82 20.79
N ALA A 69 -17.60 -36.95 22.12
CA ALA A 69 -17.34 -35.81 23.02
C ALA A 69 -16.00 -35.12 22.73
N MET A 70 -14.92 -35.88 22.49
CA MET A 70 -13.59 -35.34 22.18
C MET A 70 -13.56 -34.71 20.79
N ARG A 71 -14.29 -35.29 19.82
CA ARG A 71 -14.41 -34.74 18.47
C ARG A 71 -15.17 -33.41 18.47
N ILE A 72 -16.24 -33.30 19.26
CA ILE A 72 -16.98 -32.04 19.47
C ILE A 72 -16.07 -30.99 20.08
N GLU A 73 -15.31 -31.33 21.13
CA GLU A 73 -14.38 -30.39 21.78
C GLU A 73 -13.32 -29.86 20.80
N ALA A 74 -12.72 -30.75 20.00
CA ALA A 74 -11.76 -30.37 18.97
C ALA A 74 -12.36 -29.44 17.91
N LEU A 75 -13.59 -29.70 17.46
CA LEU A 75 -14.28 -28.85 16.49
C LEU A 75 -14.67 -27.49 17.08
N LYS A 76 -15.12 -27.44 18.34
CA LYS A 76 -15.45 -26.20 19.05
C LYS A 76 -14.23 -25.29 19.30
N SER A 77 -13.01 -25.82 19.22
CA SER A 77 -11.79 -25.02 19.27
C SER A 77 -11.57 -24.16 18.01
N LEU A 78 -12.29 -24.44 16.92
CA LEU A 78 -12.21 -23.70 15.67
C LEU A 78 -13.21 -22.54 15.69
N THR A 79 -12.73 -21.32 15.50
CA THR A 79 -13.54 -20.09 15.58
C THR A 79 -14.62 -19.96 14.50
N PHE A 80 -14.59 -20.80 13.47
CA PHE A 80 -15.50 -20.79 12.32
C PHE A 80 -16.45 -22.01 12.32
N VAL A 81 -16.58 -22.70 13.45
CA VAL A 81 -17.56 -23.76 13.67
C VAL A 81 -18.52 -23.29 14.77
N ASP A 82 -19.76 -22.98 14.39
CA ASP A 82 -20.77 -22.47 15.33
C ASP A 82 -21.37 -23.56 16.21
N HIS A 83 -21.61 -24.75 15.64
CA HIS A 83 -22.16 -25.87 16.38
C HIS A 83 -21.69 -27.22 15.85
N ALA A 84 -21.44 -28.18 16.76
CA ALA A 84 -21.08 -29.55 16.43
C ALA A 84 -21.86 -30.54 17.31
N PHE A 85 -22.40 -31.60 16.71
CA PHE A 85 -23.25 -32.59 17.39
C PHE A 85 -23.07 -33.99 16.78
N VAL A 86 -23.35 -35.03 17.56
CA VAL A 86 -23.39 -36.41 17.06
C VAL A 86 -24.73 -36.69 16.41
N MET A 87 -24.72 -37.15 15.16
CA MET A 87 -25.92 -37.44 14.38
C MET A 87 -26.70 -38.61 14.98
N SER A 88 -27.99 -38.45 15.24
CA SER A 88 -28.84 -39.55 15.74
C SER A 88 -29.72 -40.19 14.65
N PHE A 89 -29.67 -39.63 13.44
CA PHE A 89 -30.48 -40.02 12.29
C PHE A 89 -29.61 -40.08 11.03
N PRO A 90 -30.04 -40.79 9.98
CA PRO A 90 -29.38 -40.76 8.67
C PRO A 90 -29.23 -39.34 8.13
N LEU A 91 -28.14 -39.10 7.39
CA LEU A 91 -27.76 -37.79 6.85
C LEU A 91 -28.91 -37.06 6.12
N VAL A 92 -29.65 -37.79 5.29
CA VAL A 92 -30.77 -37.26 4.51
C VAL A 92 -31.91 -36.76 5.40
N GLU A 93 -32.20 -37.44 6.51
CA GLU A 93 -33.23 -37.03 7.46
C GLU A 93 -32.81 -35.77 8.23
N ILE A 94 -31.54 -35.69 8.60
CA ILE A 94 -30.97 -34.49 9.22
C ILE A 94 -31.09 -33.30 8.27
N ILE A 95 -30.73 -33.47 6.99
CA ILE A 95 -30.84 -32.40 5.99
C ILE A 95 -32.30 -31.97 5.78
N ARG A 96 -33.27 -32.90 5.84
CA ARG A 96 -34.71 -32.56 5.78
C ARG A 96 -35.18 -31.76 6.99
N GLN A 97 -34.63 -32.02 8.17
CA GLN A 97 -35.00 -31.32 9.40
C GLN A 97 -34.34 -29.94 9.48
N LEU A 98 -33.02 -29.87 9.26
CA LEU A 98 -32.26 -28.62 9.37
C LEU A 98 -32.50 -27.67 8.18
N ARG A 99 -32.80 -28.23 6.99
CA ARG A 99 -32.95 -27.53 5.71
C ARG A 99 -31.84 -26.49 5.47
N PRO A 100 -30.55 -26.88 5.49
CA PRO A 100 -29.43 -25.95 5.29
C PRO A 100 -29.43 -25.37 3.88
N ASP A 101 -28.98 -24.13 3.73
CA ASP A 101 -28.85 -23.47 2.41
C ASP A 101 -27.72 -24.09 1.59
N VAL A 102 -26.68 -24.59 2.26
CA VAL A 102 -25.52 -25.23 1.64
C VAL A 102 -25.11 -26.48 2.41
N VAL A 103 -24.85 -27.58 1.69
CA VAL A 103 -24.15 -28.76 2.22
C VAL A 103 -22.79 -28.84 1.57
N VAL A 104 -21.75 -29.05 2.37
CA VAL A 104 -20.37 -29.16 1.90
C VAL A 104 -19.83 -30.58 2.11
N LYS A 105 -19.25 -31.15 1.05
CA LYS A 105 -18.57 -32.45 1.06
C LYS A 105 -17.14 -32.36 0.56
N GLY A 106 -16.32 -33.35 0.89
CA GLY A 106 -15.00 -33.53 0.29
C GLY A 106 -15.10 -33.80 -1.22
N LYS A 107 -14.15 -33.31 -2.01
CA LYS A 107 -14.11 -33.47 -3.47
C LYS A 107 -14.08 -34.94 -3.92
N GLU A 108 -13.57 -35.82 -3.08
CA GLU A 108 -13.58 -37.28 -3.28
C GLU A 108 -14.99 -37.92 -3.31
N TYR A 109 -16.03 -37.15 -2.95
CA TYR A 109 -17.44 -37.57 -3.03
C TYR A 109 -18.17 -37.01 -4.24
N GLN A 110 -17.53 -36.18 -5.08
CA GLN A 110 -18.17 -35.49 -6.19
C GLN A 110 -18.69 -36.44 -7.27
N GLU A 111 -17.96 -37.51 -7.57
CA GLU A 111 -18.33 -38.51 -8.59
C GLU A 111 -19.19 -39.65 -8.03
N ARG A 112 -19.54 -39.60 -6.74
CA ARG A 112 -20.39 -40.61 -6.10
C ARG A 112 -21.86 -40.22 -6.20
N GLU A 113 -22.74 -41.20 -5.99
CA GLU A 113 -24.17 -40.94 -5.83
C GLU A 113 -24.40 -40.20 -4.50
N ASN A 114 -25.05 -39.04 -4.56
CA ASN A 114 -25.32 -38.17 -3.41
C ASN A 114 -26.83 -38.01 -3.22
N GLU A 115 -27.43 -38.84 -2.38
CA GLU A 115 -28.88 -38.86 -2.12
C GLU A 115 -29.42 -37.51 -1.62
N GLU A 116 -28.59 -36.76 -0.89
CA GLU A 116 -28.92 -35.44 -0.36
C GLU A 116 -29.17 -34.37 -1.44
N GLU A 117 -28.62 -34.54 -2.65
CA GLU A 117 -28.75 -33.54 -3.71
C GLU A 117 -30.22 -33.37 -4.14
N SER A 118 -30.95 -34.49 -4.20
CA SER A 118 -32.39 -34.50 -4.51
C SER A 118 -33.20 -33.73 -3.47
N VAL A 119 -32.82 -33.85 -2.19
CA VAL A 119 -33.48 -33.20 -1.07
C VAL A 119 -33.16 -31.72 -1.04
N LEU A 120 -31.89 -31.32 -1.23
CA LEU A 120 -31.47 -29.93 -1.28
C LEU A 120 -32.17 -29.17 -2.41
N LYS A 121 -32.24 -29.76 -3.60
CA LYS A 121 -32.95 -29.16 -4.75
C LYS A 121 -34.43 -28.90 -4.49
N SER A 122 -35.09 -29.74 -3.68
CA SER A 122 -36.53 -29.59 -3.38
C SER A 122 -36.88 -28.28 -2.68
N TYR A 123 -35.91 -27.61 -2.06
CA TYR A 123 -36.11 -26.32 -1.39
C TYR A 123 -35.08 -25.25 -1.75
N GLY A 124 -34.28 -25.45 -2.81
CA GLY A 124 -33.31 -24.46 -3.29
C GLY A 124 -31.95 -24.47 -2.58
N GLY A 125 -31.66 -25.48 -1.75
CA GLY A 125 -30.34 -25.67 -1.17
C GLY A 125 -29.31 -26.14 -2.21
N ARG A 126 -28.03 -25.96 -1.91
CA ARG A 126 -26.91 -26.29 -2.81
C ARG A 126 -25.99 -27.34 -2.20
N LEU A 127 -25.48 -28.26 -3.01
CA LEU A 127 -24.42 -29.19 -2.64
C LEU A 127 -23.10 -28.71 -3.26
N LEU A 128 -22.07 -28.53 -2.45
CA LEU A 128 -20.74 -28.08 -2.88
C LEU A 128 -19.67 -29.09 -2.47
N PHE A 129 -18.63 -29.19 -3.29
CA PHE A 129 -17.51 -30.10 -3.09
C PHE A 129 -16.20 -29.32 -2.97
N GLY A 130 -15.44 -29.54 -1.89
CA GLY A 130 -14.15 -28.87 -1.65
C GLY A 130 -13.03 -29.89 -1.43
N SER A 131 -11.84 -29.67 -2.01
CA SER A 131 -10.71 -30.62 -1.86
C SER A 131 -9.83 -30.38 -0.64
N GLY A 132 -10.05 -29.30 0.12
CA GLY A 132 -9.12 -28.91 1.18
C GLY A 132 -7.70 -28.67 0.65
N ASP A 133 -7.54 -28.36 -0.63
CA ASP A 133 -6.25 -27.93 -1.19
C ASP A 133 -5.94 -26.50 -0.77
N VAL A 134 -4.68 -26.10 -0.96
CA VAL A 134 -3.99 -24.93 -0.40
C VAL A 134 -4.60 -23.60 -0.88
N PHE A 135 -5.81 -23.32 -0.43
CA PHE A 135 -6.37 -21.99 -0.33
C PHE A 135 -6.37 -21.67 1.17
N PHE A 136 -5.22 -21.23 1.68
CA PHE A 136 -5.35 -20.10 2.62
C PHE A 136 -6.15 -19.08 1.84
N SER A 137 -7.32 -18.63 2.31
CA SER A 137 -8.03 -17.57 1.61
C SER A 137 -6.98 -16.49 1.38
N SER A 138 -6.59 -16.29 0.12
CA SER A 138 -5.41 -15.47 -0.20
C SER A 138 -5.58 -14.09 0.42
N PHE A 139 -6.82 -13.65 0.58
CA PHE A 139 -7.27 -12.50 1.36
C PHE A 139 -6.82 -12.46 2.83
N SER A 140 -6.84 -13.56 3.59
CA SER A 140 -6.39 -13.58 4.99
C SER A 140 -4.86 -13.46 5.13
N LEU A 141 -4.10 -14.06 4.20
CA LEU A 141 -2.65 -13.86 4.10
C LEU A 141 -2.32 -12.44 3.61
N LEU A 142 -3.06 -11.93 2.63
CA LEU A 142 -2.93 -10.56 2.14
C LEU A 142 -3.21 -9.56 3.27
N LYS A 143 -4.31 -9.69 4.01
CA LYS A 143 -4.59 -8.85 5.18
C LYS A 143 -3.44 -8.88 6.18
N ARG A 144 -2.86 -10.04 6.44
CA ARG A 144 -1.70 -10.17 7.32
C ARG A 144 -0.48 -9.44 6.75
N GLU A 145 -0.20 -9.55 5.46
CA GLU A 145 0.88 -8.84 4.77
C GLU A 145 0.69 -7.31 4.76
N TYR A 146 -0.53 -6.83 4.50
CA TYR A 146 -0.90 -5.40 4.47
C TYR A 146 -0.97 -4.78 5.88
N PHE A 147 -1.47 -5.50 6.89
CA PHE A 147 -1.83 -4.93 8.20
C PHE A 147 -0.97 -5.39 9.40
N GLU A 148 -0.17 -6.47 9.32
CA GLU A 148 0.77 -6.76 10.43
C GLU A 148 1.96 -5.80 10.39
N THR A 149 1.87 -4.73 11.17
CA THR A 149 2.99 -3.84 11.46
C THR A 149 4.06 -4.62 12.22
N ASN A 150 5.19 -4.93 11.58
CA ASN A 150 6.36 -5.39 12.33
C ASN A 150 6.92 -4.21 13.11
N TYR A 151 7.01 -4.35 14.42
CA TYR A 151 7.64 -3.35 15.29
C TYR A 151 9.11 -3.16 14.89
N SER A 152 9.44 -1.95 14.41
CA SER A 152 10.73 -1.36 14.05
C SER A 152 11.81 -2.30 13.46
N SER A 153 11.74 -2.57 12.14
CA SER A 153 12.94 -2.91 11.34
C SER A 153 13.86 -1.70 11.08
N ILE A 154 13.53 -0.56 11.70
CA ILE A 154 14.26 0.70 11.60
C ILE A 154 15.47 0.68 12.55
N ILE A 155 16.65 0.79 11.98
CA ILE A 155 17.95 0.89 12.65
C ILE A 155 18.48 2.30 12.43
N LYS A 156 18.43 3.12 13.49
CA LYS A 156 18.93 4.49 13.49
C LYS A 156 20.46 4.52 13.67
N PRO A 157 21.24 5.05 12.71
CA PRO A 157 22.69 5.17 12.84
C PRO A 157 23.04 6.15 13.96
N LYS A 158 23.82 5.68 14.95
CA LYS A 158 24.24 6.48 16.13
C LYS A 158 25.43 7.39 15.84
N ASP A 159 26.24 7.03 14.85
CA ASP A 159 27.44 7.75 14.44
C ASP A 159 27.12 9.09 13.74
N PHE A 160 26.00 9.17 13.01
CA PHE A 160 25.63 10.38 12.28
C PHE A 160 25.25 11.56 13.19
N PRO A 161 24.34 11.42 14.17
CA PRO A 161 24.02 12.51 15.10
C PRO A 161 25.23 12.94 15.93
N VAL A 162 26.10 11.98 16.32
CA VAL A 162 27.33 12.27 17.08
C VAL A 162 28.29 13.12 16.27
N ARG A 163 28.60 12.74 15.01
CA ARG A 163 29.54 13.52 14.18
C ARG A 163 28.98 14.87 13.75
N ARG A 164 27.66 14.99 13.60
CA ARG A 164 26.95 16.24 13.26
C ARG A 164 26.48 17.04 14.47
N LYS A 165 26.78 16.58 15.69
CA LYS A 165 26.56 17.27 16.96
C LYS A 165 25.10 17.69 17.18
N PHE A 166 24.16 16.75 17.05
CA PHE A 166 22.76 16.97 17.39
C PHE A 166 22.16 15.76 18.14
N ASP A 167 21.12 15.98 18.95
CA ASP A 167 20.32 14.91 19.53
C ASP A 167 19.11 14.62 18.63
N ILE A 168 18.82 13.33 18.42
CA ILE A 168 17.67 12.89 17.62
C ILE A 168 16.35 13.39 18.24
N ARG A 169 16.30 13.55 19.57
CA ARG A 169 15.12 14.04 20.29
C ARG A 169 14.74 15.46 19.91
N ASP A 170 15.72 16.30 19.53
CA ASP A 170 15.48 17.68 19.10
C ASP A 170 14.66 17.73 17.80
N LEU A 171 14.63 16.63 17.03
CA LEU A 171 13.83 16.55 15.80
C LEU A 171 12.32 16.62 16.05
N LYS A 172 11.85 16.33 17.27
CA LYS A 172 10.44 16.46 17.62
C LYS A 172 9.94 17.90 17.61
N GLU A 173 10.78 18.83 18.06
CA GLU A 173 10.45 20.25 18.03
C GLU A 173 10.30 20.75 16.58
N VAL A 174 10.99 20.11 15.64
CA VAL A 174 10.89 20.39 14.21
C VAL A 174 9.55 19.90 13.67
N LEU A 175 9.14 18.68 14.02
CA LEU A 175 7.85 18.13 13.63
C LEU A 175 6.70 19.06 14.06
N GLU A 176 6.77 19.63 15.26
CA GLU A 176 5.76 20.59 15.75
C GLU A 176 5.68 21.88 14.92
N LYS A 177 6.77 22.28 14.25
CA LYS A 177 6.79 23.46 13.38
C LYS A 177 6.09 23.22 12.05
N PHE A 178 5.93 21.97 11.61
CA PHE A 178 5.33 21.64 10.32
C PHE A 178 3.90 22.17 10.18
N ARG A 179 3.13 22.24 11.29
CA ARG A 179 1.77 22.78 11.30
C ARG A 179 1.65 24.24 10.86
N ASN A 180 2.75 24.99 10.95
CA ASN A 180 2.79 26.40 10.56
C ASN A 180 3.23 26.59 9.11
N LEU A 181 3.68 25.53 8.43
CA LEU A 181 4.15 25.61 7.06
C LEU A 181 2.97 25.60 6.10
N ARG A 182 3.11 26.40 5.03
CA ARG A 182 2.22 26.40 3.89
C ARG A 182 3.00 25.89 2.68
N VAL A 183 2.66 24.69 2.25
CA VAL A 183 3.37 23.94 1.21
C VAL A 183 2.54 23.94 -0.06
N LEU A 184 3.12 24.39 -1.16
CA LEU A 184 2.55 24.27 -2.49
C LEU A 184 3.27 23.15 -3.24
N VAL A 185 2.53 22.17 -3.73
CA VAL A 185 3.08 21.10 -4.56
C VAL A 185 2.59 21.28 -6.00
N ILE A 186 3.49 21.11 -6.97
CA ILE A 186 3.14 21.03 -8.39
C ILE A 186 3.88 19.87 -9.04
N GLY A 187 3.18 19.12 -9.90
CA GLY A 187 3.80 18.03 -10.63
C GLY A 187 2.83 17.02 -11.21
N ASP A 188 3.37 15.91 -11.71
CA ASP A 188 2.59 14.87 -12.38
C ASP A 188 1.75 14.06 -11.37
N LEU A 189 0.43 14.03 -11.54
CA LEU A 189 -0.46 13.14 -10.80
C LEU A 189 -0.35 11.70 -11.34
N ILE A 190 -0.23 10.73 -10.44
CA ILE A 190 -0.19 9.31 -10.76
C ILE A 190 -1.20 8.58 -9.88
N VAL A 191 -1.85 7.56 -10.43
CA VAL A 191 -2.66 6.61 -9.69
C VAL A 191 -1.99 5.24 -9.77
N ASP A 192 -1.55 4.69 -8.63
CA ASP A 192 -0.96 3.36 -8.56
C ASP A 192 -2.06 2.34 -8.21
N THR A 193 -2.27 1.33 -9.06
CA THR A 193 -3.27 0.29 -8.84
C THR A 193 -2.59 -1.05 -8.61
N TYR A 194 -2.75 -1.63 -7.44
CA TYR A 194 -2.20 -2.92 -7.07
C TYR A 194 -3.29 -3.98 -7.24
N ILE A 195 -3.05 -4.96 -8.10
CA ILE A 195 -3.95 -6.07 -8.36
C ILE A 195 -3.28 -7.32 -7.81
N ASN A 196 -3.72 -7.77 -6.64
CA ASN A 196 -3.22 -8.99 -6.03
C ASN A 196 -3.91 -10.17 -6.73
N CYS A 197 -3.11 -11.12 -7.21
CA CYS A 197 -3.57 -12.26 -7.97
C CYS A 197 -3.08 -13.57 -7.36
N GLU A 198 -3.89 -14.61 -7.55
CA GLU A 198 -3.49 -15.98 -7.36
C GLU A 198 -2.85 -16.50 -8.65
N ALA A 199 -1.65 -17.08 -8.54
CA ALA A 199 -1.01 -17.72 -9.69
C ALA A 199 -1.60 -19.12 -9.91
N LEU A 200 -2.27 -19.32 -11.05
CA LEU A 200 -2.89 -20.60 -11.41
C LEU A 200 -1.92 -21.55 -12.10
N GLY A 201 -0.90 -21.03 -12.77
CA GLY A 201 0.12 -21.81 -13.46
C GLY A 201 0.52 -21.20 -14.80
N MET A 202 1.05 -22.03 -15.71
CA MET A 202 1.31 -21.67 -17.10
C MET A 202 0.09 -21.97 -17.97
N SER A 203 -0.16 -21.14 -18.98
CA SER A 203 -1.18 -21.41 -19.99
C SER A 203 -0.77 -22.61 -20.85
N GLN A 204 -1.77 -23.39 -21.29
CA GLN A 204 -1.59 -24.49 -22.26
C GLN A 204 -1.71 -24.00 -23.71
N GLU A 205 -2.23 -22.78 -23.92
CA GLU A 205 -2.43 -22.16 -25.23
C GLU A 205 -1.20 -21.34 -25.65
N ASP A 206 -0.59 -20.63 -24.69
CA ASP A 206 0.57 -19.77 -24.89
C ASP A 206 1.55 -19.91 -23.70
N PRO A 207 2.87 -19.67 -23.87
CA PRO A 207 3.85 -19.76 -22.78
C PRO A 207 3.78 -18.53 -21.84
N THR A 208 2.62 -18.30 -21.24
CA THR A 208 2.32 -17.17 -20.35
C THR A 208 1.86 -17.63 -18.98
N ILE A 209 2.03 -16.76 -17.98
CA ILE A 209 1.56 -17.00 -16.61
C ILE A 209 0.07 -16.67 -16.54
N VAL A 210 -0.74 -17.62 -16.08
CA VAL A 210 -2.16 -17.42 -15.81
C VAL A 210 -2.36 -17.06 -14.34
N VAL A 211 -3.07 -15.97 -14.10
CA VAL A 211 -3.38 -15.49 -12.75
C VAL A 211 -4.84 -15.11 -12.63
N SER A 212 -5.42 -15.29 -11.44
CA SER A 212 -6.78 -14.84 -11.10
C SER A 212 -6.71 -13.66 -10.13
N PRO A 213 -7.24 -12.47 -10.46
CA PRO A 213 -7.33 -11.36 -9.52
C PRO A 213 -8.16 -11.72 -8.29
N ILE A 214 -7.65 -11.39 -7.10
CA ILE A 214 -8.30 -11.61 -5.80
C ILE A 214 -8.79 -10.28 -5.22
N GLU A 215 -7.92 -9.27 -5.28
CA GLU A 215 -8.14 -7.98 -4.62
C GLU A 215 -7.47 -6.89 -5.43
N GLN A 216 -8.11 -5.71 -5.48
CA GLN A 216 -7.55 -4.51 -6.07
C GLN A 216 -7.49 -3.41 -5.03
N THR A 217 -6.34 -2.76 -4.92
CA THR A 217 -6.13 -1.60 -4.05
C THR A 217 -5.53 -0.47 -4.87
N THR A 218 -6.12 0.72 -4.78
CA THR A 218 -5.69 1.89 -5.54
C THR A 218 -5.13 2.95 -4.60
N PHE A 219 -4.04 3.59 -4.99
CA PHE A 219 -3.33 4.61 -4.24
C PHE A 219 -3.13 5.86 -5.10
N VAL A 220 -3.10 7.02 -4.45
CA VAL A 220 -2.57 8.24 -5.07
C VAL A 220 -1.06 8.15 -5.04
N GLY A 221 -0.42 8.50 -6.15
CA GLY A 221 1.02 8.52 -6.34
C GLY A 221 1.47 9.83 -6.99
N GLY A 222 2.75 9.89 -7.36
CA GLY A 222 3.31 11.05 -8.04
C GLY A 222 3.38 12.30 -7.16
N ALA A 223 3.12 13.47 -7.73
CA ALA A 223 3.03 14.71 -6.97
C ALA A 223 1.87 14.71 -5.95
N GLY A 224 0.81 13.92 -6.20
CA GLY A 224 -0.34 13.83 -5.30
C GLY A 224 0.01 13.20 -3.94
N ILE A 225 0.89 12.21 -3.92
CA ILE A 225 1.32 11.57 -2.66
C ILE A 225 2.35 12.41 -1.91
N VAL A 226 3.19 13.18 -2.61
CA VAL A 226 4.04 14.22 -2.01
C VAL A 226 3.17 15.24 -1.26
N ALA A 227 2.10 15.74 -1.89
CA ALA A 227 1.15 16.63 -1.24
C ALA A 227 0.48 15.98 -0.02
N ALA A 228 0.06 14.72 -0.14
CA ALA A 228 -0.57 14.02 0.96
C ALA A 228 0.40 13.70 2.13
N HIS A 229 1.68 13.38 1.85
CA HIS A 229 2.71 13.27 2.88
C HIS A 229 2.90 14.61 3.61
N ALA A 230 3.01 15.72 2.89
CA ALA A 230 3.16 17.04 3.52
C ALA A 230 1.97 17.35 4.45
N ARG A 231 0.75 17.00 4.03
CA ARG A 231 -0.47 17.21 4.81
C ARG A 231 -0.53 16.32 6.05
N GLY A 232 -0.18 15.03 5.91
CA GLY A 232 -0.12 14.08 7.02
C GLY A 232 0.96 14.41 8.05
N LEU A 233 2.08 15.00 7.61
CA LEU A 233 3.13 15.53 8.47
C LEU A 233 2.74 16.82 9.19
N GLY A 234 1.60 17.42 8.84
CA GLY A 234 0.95 18.49 9.59
C GLY A 234 0.84 19.82 8.84
N ALA A 235 1.46 20.00 7.67
CA ALA A 235 1.44 21.28 6.95
C ALA A 235 0.07 21.60 6.34
N ASN A 236 -0.15 22.87 6.04
CA ASN A 236 -1.24 23.31 5.17
C ASN A 236 -0.78 23.15 3.72
N VAL A 237 -1.54 22.39 2.92
CA VAL A 237 -1.08 21.97 1.59
C VAL A 237 -2.06 22.38 0.51
N SER A 238 -1.55 23.08 -0.50
CA SER A 238 -2.20 23.23 -1.80
C SER A 238 -1.45 22.41 -2.85
N PHE A 239 -2.17 21.82 -3.78
CA PHE A 239 -1.62 20.97 -4.83
C PHE A 239 -2.17 21.39 -6.19
N VAL A 240 -1.30 21.57 -7.18
CA VAL A 240 -1.67 21.93 -8.56
C VAL A 240 -1.15 20.86 -9.52
N THR A 241 -2.00 20.37 -10.43
CA THR A 241 -1.63 19.32 -11.38
C THR A 241 -2.55 19.28 -12.60
N VAL A 242 -2.23 18.40 -13.55
CA VAL A 242 -3.07 18.05 -14.70
C VAL A 242 -3.43 16.57 -14.66
N CYS A 243 -4.67 16.26 -14.98
CA CYS A 243 -5.19 14.89 -15.10
C CYS A 243 -6.06 14.73 -16.36
N GLY A 244 -6.42 13.50 -16.71
CA GLY A 244 -7.43 13.24 -17.74
C GLY A 244 -8.85 13.48 -17.23
N ASP A 245 -9.82 13.13 -18.07
CA ASP A 245 -11.24 13.04 -17.71
C ASP A 245 -11.65 11.57 -17.60
N ASP A 246 -11.31 10.94 -16.47
CA ASP A 246 -11.48 9.50 -16.28
C ASP A 246 -11.67 9.11 -14.80
N GLU A 247 -11.94 7.82 -14.56
CA GLU A 247 -12.14 7.27 -13.22
C GLU A 247 -10.90 7.45 -12.31
N SER A 248 -9.69 7.45 -12.90
CA SER A 248 -8.45 7.66 -12.14
C SER A 248 -8.36 9.10 -11.61
N ALA A 249 -8.76 10.10 -12.41
CA ALA A 249 -8.87 11.49 -11.95
C ALA A 249 -9.92 11.63 -10.83
N ASN A 250 -11.09 11.00 -10.98
CA ASN A 250 -12.16 11.04 -9.97
C ASN A 250 -11.72 10.38 -8.66
N PHE A 251 -11.07 9.22 -8.74
CA PHE A 251 -10.47 8.56 -7.58
C PHE A 251 -9.46 9.49 -6.89
N ALA A 252 -8.52 10.06 -7.64
CA ALA A 252 -7.50 10.93 -7.07
C ALA A 252 -8.10 12.17 -6.39
N ARG A 253 -9.10 12.80 -7.01
CA ARG A 253 -9.82 13.96 -6.43
C ARG A 253 -10.49 13.60 -5.10
N SER A 254 -11.23 12.50 -5.06
CA SER A 254 -11.87 12.02 -3.82
C SER A 254 -10.81 11.70 -2.77
N LYS A 255 -9.71 11.05 -3.16
CA LYS A 255 -8.74 10.57 -2.20
C LYS A 255 -7.83 11.65 -1.63
N LEU A 256 -7.52 12.67 -2.43
CA LEU A 256 -6.84 13.87 -1.95
C LEU A 256 -7.72 14.67 -0.99
N ALA A 257 -9.04 14.73 -1.23
CA ALA A 257 -9.99 15.32 -0.30
C ALA A 257 -10.08 14.54 1.02
N ASP A 258 -10.08 13.19 0.98
CA ASP A 258 -10.01 12.36 2.20
C ASP A 258 -8.72 12.63 3.01
N TYR A 259 -7.63 12.98 2.33
CA TYR A 259 -6.36 13.35 2.96
C TYR A 259 -6.29 14.83 3.36
N ASP A 260 -7.35 15.61 3.14
CA ASP A 260 -7.43 17.04 3.45
C ASP A 260 -6.39 17.89 2.70
N VAL A 261 -6.15 17.57 1.42
CA VAL A 261 -5.30 18.34 0.51
C VAL A 261 -6.16 19.28 -0.35
N ASP A 262 -5.85 20.58 -0.37
CA ASP A 262 -6.49 21.54 -1.28
C ASP A 262 -5.94 21.37 -2.70
N ALA A 263 -6.62 20.54 -3.49
CA ALA A 263 -6.13 20.11 -4.80
C ALA A 263 -6.86 20.80 -5.97
N CYS A 264 -6.09 21.47 -6.82
CA CYS A 264 -6.51 22.06 -8.09
C CYS A 264 -6.03 21.18 -9.26
N LEU A 265 -6.94 20.36 -9.78
CA LEU A 265 -6.70 19.44 -10.88
C LEU A 265 -7.29 20.01 -12.18
N PHE A 266 -6.44 20.41 -13.11
CA PHE A 266 -6.84 20.80 -14.46
C PHE A 266 -7.05 19.56 -15.34
N THR A 267 -8.09 19.58 -16.17
CA THR A 267 -8.43 18.46 -17.05
C THR A 267 -7.82 18.67 -18.44
N ASP A 268 -7.07 17.69 -18.92
CA ASP A 268 -6.57 17.62 -20.29
C ASP A 268 -7.15 16.39 -21.00
N THR A 269 -8.11 16.62 -21.90
CA THR A 269 -8.79 15.55 -22.65
C THR A 269 -7.87 14.84 -23.67
N ALA A 270 -6.68 15.38 -23.96
CA ALA A 270 -5.73 14.76 -24.88
C ALA A 270 -4.89 13.63 -24.24
N ARG A 271 -4.97 13.45 -22.91
CA ARG A 271 -4.27 12.39 -22.17
C ARG A 271 -5.21 11.68 -21.19
N PRO A 272 -4.99 10.38 -20.91
CA PRO A 272 -5.55 9.77 -19.71
C PRO A 272 -4.78 10.26 -18.47
N THR A 273 -5.40 10.18 -17.30
CA THR A 273 -4.68 10.26 -16.03
C THR A 273 -3.69 9.12 -15.94
N THR A 274 -2.44 9.42 -15.57
CA THR A 274 -1.38 8.41 -15.47
C THR A 274 -1.76 7.33 -14.47
N ASN A 275 -1.97 6.10 -14.93
CA ASN A 275 -2.28 4.95 -14.08
C ASN A 275 -1.21 3.87 -14.22
N LYS A 276 -0.62 3.46 -13.08
CA LYS A 276 0.41 2.41 -13.00
C LYS A 276 -0.18 1.18 -12.33
N GLN A 277 -0.57 0.19 -13.14
CA GLN A 277 -1.13 -1.07 -12.63
C GLN A 277 -0.01 -2.08 -12.37
N ARG A 278 -0.02 -2.70 -11.19
CA ARG A 278 0.93 -3.74 -10.78
C ARG A 278 0.16 -5.01 -10.45
N PHE A 279 0.31 -6.02 -11.28
CA PHE A 279 -0.19 -7.37 -11.01
C PHE A 279 0.81 -8.08 -10.11
N ARG A 280 0.36 -8.51 -8.92
CA ARG A 280 1.22 -9.06 -7.88
C ARG A 280 0.75 -10.45 -7.47
N ALA A 281 1.67 -11.37 -7.20
CA ALA A 281 1.36 -12.65 -6.57
C ALA A 281 2.40 -12.97 -5.49
N ARG A 282 1.94 -13.41 -4.31
CA ARG A 282 2.79 -13.72 -3.15
C ARG A 282 3.82 -12.62 -2.86
N GLY A 283 3.33 -11.37 -2.77
CA GLY A 283 4.14 -10.18 -2.50
C GLY A 283 5.00 -9.66 -3.67
N LYS A 284 5.16 -10.42 -4.76
CA LYS A 284 6.04 -10.06 -5.90
C LYS A 284 5.25 -9.52 -7.09
N THR A 285 5.77 -8.49 -7.74
CA THR A 285 5.20 -7.96 -9.00
C THR A 285 5.51 -8.88 -10.16
N LEU A 286 4.48 -9.33 -10.87
CA LEU A 286 4.57 -10.17 -12.07
C LEU A 286 4.63 -9.32 -13.33
N LEU A 287 3.77 -8.30 -13.40
CA LEU A 287 3.62 -7.42 -14.56
C LEU A 287 3.27 -6.01 -14.09
N ARG A 288 3.81 -5.01 -14.79
CA ARG A 288 3.37 -3.62 -14.66
C ARG A 288 2.83 -3.12 -15.98
N VAL A 289 1.60 -2.62 -15.98
CA VAL A 289 0.96 -1.99 -17.13
C VAL A 289 0.82 -0.50 -16.84
N ASN A 290 1.35 0.34 -17.71
CA ASN A 290 1.29 1.79 -17.56
C ASN A 290 0.31 2.36 -18.59
N HIS A 291 -0.79 2.95 -18.12
CA HIS A 291 -1.74 3.71 -18.93
C HIS A 291 -1.34 5.18 -18.84
N LEU A 292 -0.62 5.67 -19.84
CA LEU A 292 -0.14 7.04 -19.89
C LEU A 292 0.05 7.52 -21.31
N ARG A 293 0.10 8.84 -21.47
CA ARG A 293 0.53 9.49 -22.70
C ARG A 293 1.54 10.59 -22.35
N GLN A 294 2.74 10.51 -22.91
CA GLN A 294 3.78 11.52 -22.71
C GLN A 294 3.52 12.68 -23.66
N LEU A 295 2.82 13.69 -23.15
CA LEU A 295 2.55 14.93 -23.87
C LEU A 295 2.79 16.09 -22.93
N SER A 296 3.53 17.10 -23.37
CA SER A 296 3.56 18.37 -22.63
C SER A 296 2.17 18.99 -22.63
N VAL A 297 1.79 19.64 -21.54
CA VAL A 297 0.59 20.49 -21.50
C VAL A 297 0.70 21.58 -22.56
N ASP A 298 -0.43 21.96 -23.16
CA ASP A 298 -0.45 22.99 -24.20
C ASP A 298 -0.28 24.40 -23.61
N ALA A 299 -0.29 25.41 -24.46
CA ALA A 299 -0.08 26.79 -24.03
C ALA A 299 -1.23 27.33 -23.15
N ALA A 300 -2.47 26.86 -23.36
CA ALA A 300 -3.62 27.31 -22.58
C ALA A 300 -3.53 26.74 -21.16
N LEU A 301 -3.37 25.42 -21.04
CA LEU A 301 -3.17 24.75 -19.75
C LEU A 301 -1.90 25.22 -19.04
N SER A 302 -0.80 25.47 -19.77
CA SER A 302 0.40 26.07 -19.18
C SER A 302 0.10 27.43 -18.52
N SER A 303 -0.71 28.27 -19.17
CA SER A 303 -1.08 29.58 -18.62
C SER A 303 -1.97 29.43 -17.38
N GLU A 304 -2.92 28.49 -17.40
CA GLU A 304 -3.78 28.19 -16.26
C GLU A 304 -2.99 27.67 -15.05
N LEU A 305 -2.03 26.75 -15.27
CA LEU A 305 -1.14 26.24 -14.23
C LEU A 305 -0.31 27.37 -13.59
N ILE A 306 0.31 28.22 -14.42
CA ILE A 306 1.11 29.36 -13.93
C ILE A 306 0.24 30.30 -13.10
N ALA A 307 -0.97 30.64 -13.56
CA ALA A 307 -1.89 31.51 -12.84
C ALA A 307 -2.32 30.91 -11.50
N ALA A 308 -2.69 29.62 -11.48
CA ALA A 308 -3.13 28.95 -10.26
C ALA A 308 -2.02 28.83 -9.21
N VAL A 309 -0.77 28.65 -9.64
CA VAL A 309 0.40 28.69 -8.75
C VAL A 309 0.64 30.12 -8.26
N GLU A 310 0.65 31.12 -9.16
CA GLU A 310 0.87 32.52 -8.81
C GLU A 310 -0.10 33.04 -7.75
N ASP A 311 -1.38 32.69 -7.86
CA ASP A 311 -2.43 33.07 -6.90
C ASP A 311 -2.16 32.50 -5.50
N ARG A 312 -1.45 31.38 -5.40
CA ARG A 312 -1.12 30.68 -4.14
C ARG A 312 0.23 31.09 -3.56
N LEU A 313 1.14 31.63 -4.37
CA LEU A 313 2.47 32.06 -3.90
C LEU A 313 2.46 33.02 -2.70
N PRO A 314 1.55 34.01 -2.57
CA PRO A 314 1.52 34.90 -1.40
C PRO A 314 1.31 34.18 -0.07
N GLN A 315 0.73 32.98 -0.12
CA GLN A 315 0.47 32.14 1.06
C GLN A 315 1.33 30.89 1.08
N THR A 316 2.49 30.90 0.43
CA THR A 316 3.38 29.73 0.33
C THR A 316 4.73 30.01 0.99
N ASP A 317 5.20 29.09 1.83
CA ASP A 317 6.54 29.12 2.43
C ASP A 317 7.51 28.19 1.68
N LEU A 318 6.99 27.09 1.14
CA LEU A 318 7.72 26.04 0.43
C LEU A 318 7.00 25.62 -0.84
N LEU A 319 7.70 25.67 -1.98
CA LEU A 319 7.24 25.14 -3.26
C LEU A 319 7.99 23.85 -3.61
N LEU A 320 7.25 22.77 -3.83
CA LEU A 320 7.77 21.46 -4.21
C LEU A 320 7.41 21.14 -5.66
N PHE A 321 8.43 20.91 -6.48
CA PHE A 321 8.29 20.32 -7.81
C PHE A 321 8.47 18.81 -7.72
N SER A 322 7.47 18.04 -8.16
CA SER A 322 7.54 16.58 -8.21
C SER A 322 7.27 16.11 -9.65
N ASP A 323 8.35 15.94 -10.40
CA ASP A 323 8.31 15.69 -11.84
C ASP A 323 8.55 14.22 -12.16
N PHE A 324 7.63 13.59 -12.88
CA PHE A 324 7.79 12.22 -13.38
C PHE A 324 8.00 12.19 -14.89
N ASN A 325 8.22 13.36 -15.49
CA ASN A 325 8.47 13.55 -16.90
C ASN A 325 7.31 13.04 -17.79
N TYR A 326 6.05 13.20 -17.31
CA TYR A 326 4.84 12.90 -18.09
C TYR A 326 4.23 14.13 -18.77
N GLY A 327 4.79 15.31 -18.51
CA GLY A 327 4.54 16.53 -19.28
C GLY A 327 3.68 17.58 -18.58
N CYS A 328 3.38 17.42 -17.28
CA CYS A 328 2.76 18.49 -16.49
C CYS A 328 3.67 19.72 -16.34
N LEU A 329 5.00 19.54 -16.38
CA LEU A 329 5.99 20.57 -16.08
C LEU A 329 6.89 20.90 -17.28
N PRO A 330 6.39 21.40 -18.42
CA PRO A 330 7.28 21.84 -19.50
C PRO A 330 8.18 22.99 -19.02
N GLN A 331 9.37 23.12 -19.63
CA GLN A 331 10.37 24.09 -19.15
C GLN A 331 9.85 25.54 -19.02
N PRO A 332 9.05 26.09 -19.94
CA PRO A 332 8.50 27.44 -19.78
C PRO A 332 7.64 27.62 -18.52
N VAL A 333 6.92 26.58 -18.10
CA VAL A 333 6.12 26.59 -16.86
C VAL A 333 7.05 26.59 -15.65
N VAL A 334 8.05 25.71 -15.64
CA VAL A 334 9.06 25.65 -14.57
C VAL A 334 9.78 26.99 -14.41
N ASP A 335 10.29 27.55 -15.50
CA ASP A 335 11.03 28.82 -15.50
C ASP A 335 10.17 29.97 -14.97
N SER A 336 8.92 30.09 -15.45
CA SER A 336 8.00 31.16 -15.03
C SER A 336 7.65 31.06 -13.54
N ILE A 337 7.36 29.84 -13.05
CA ILE A 337 7.04 29.63 -11.63
C ILE A 337 8.27 29.92 -10.76
N CYS A 338 9.46 29.45 -11.16
CA CYS A 338 10.69 29.67 -10.41
C CYS A 338 11.01 31.16 -10.29
N GLU A 339 10.86 31.93 -11.37
CA GLU A 339 11.05 33.38 -11.36
C GLU A 339 10.10 34.07 -10.37
N LYS A 340 8.80 33.74 -10.42
CA LYS A 340 7.77 34.35 -9.54
C LYS A 340 7.94 33.97 -8.07
N ALA A 341 8.38 32.74 -7.79
CA ALA A 341 8.64 32.25 -6.45
C ALA A 341 9.94 32.86 -5.87
N ALA A 342 11.01 32.92 -6.66
CA ALA A 342 12.27 33.54 -6.28
C ALA A 342 12.11 35.03 -5.97
N ALA A 343 11.30 35.77 -6.75
CA ALA A 343 10.99 37.17 -6.49
C ALA A 343 10.31 37.43 -5.13
N ARG A 344 9.72 36.39 -4.52
CA ARG A 344 9.08 36.43 -3.20
C ARG A 344 9.94 35.81 -2.09
N GLY A 345 11.11 35.27 -2.42
CA GLY A 345 11.97 34.57 -1.46
C GLY A 345 11.39 33.24 -0.96
N ILE A 346 10.52 32.60 -1.73
CA ILE A 346 9.92 31.30 -1.38
C ILE A 346 10.98 30.21 -1.57
N MET A 347 11.10 29.30 -0.60
CA MET A 347 12.00 28.16 -0.72
C MET A 347 11.47 27.19 -1.77
N MET A 348 12.35 26.72 -2.66
CA MET A 348 11.98 25.78 -3.73
C MET A 348 12.80 24.49 -3.62
N ALA A 349 12.17 23.35 -3.81
CA ALA A 349 12.82 22.05 -3.90
C ALA A 349 12.24 21.23 -5.06
N ALA A 350 13.05 20.38 -5.66
CA ALA A 350 12.62 19.57 -6.80
C ALA A 350 13.09 18.11 -6.70
N ASP A 351 12.18 17.21 -7.07
CA ASP A 351 12.47 15.80 -7.34
C ASP A 351 12.02 15.48 -8.76
N SER A 352 12.86 14.76 -9.51
CA SER A 352 12.60 14.43 -10.92
C SER A 352 12.90 12.96 -11.15
N GLN A 353 11.86 12.14 -11.11
CA GLN A 353 11.97 10.70 -11.19
C GLN A 353 11.90 10.18 -12.63
N ALA A 354 12.84 9.29 -12.96
CA ALA A 354 12.94 8.62 -14.26
C ALA A 354 12.59 7.13 -14.13
N SER A 355 11.32 6.77 -14.32
CA SER A 355 10.91 5.35 -14.27
C SER A 355 11.13 4.60 -15.58
N SER A 356 10.91 5.29 -16.71
CA SER A 356 11.08 4.74 -18.07
C SER A 356 11.49 5.80 -19.11
N GLN A 357 11.58 7.06 -18.69
CA GLN A 357 11.82 8.23 -19.54
C GLN A 357 13.23 8.76 -19.32
N ALA A 358 13.71 9.59 -20.25
CA ALA A 358 14.85 10.46 -19.96
C ALA A 358 14.38 11.60 -19.05
N ALA A 359 14.94 11.67 -17.84
CA ALA A 359 14.72 12.77 -16.90
C ALA A 359 15.98 13.62 -16.81
N ASP A 360 15.82 14.92 -16.63
CA ASP A 360 16.92 15.85 -16.38
C ASP A 360 16.58 16.75 -15.19
N ILE A 361 16.97 16.32 -13.99
CA ILE A 361 16.81 17.10 -12.76
C ILE A 361 17.57 18.44 -12.80
N SER A 362 18.61 18.56 -13.64
CA SER A 362 19.43 19.79 -13.71
C SER A 362 18.69 20.99 -14.31
N ARG A 363 17.54 20.74 -14.95
CA ARG A 363 16.64 21.78 -15.48
C ARG A 363 15.92 22.58 -14.39
N PHE A 364 15.82 22.04 -13.17
CA PHE A 364 15.25 22.73 -12.01
C PHE A 364 16.31 23.64 -11.39
N ARG A 365 16.42 24.86 -11.92
CA ARG A 365 17.51 25.77 -11.59
C ARG A 365 17.23 26.58 -10.32
N GLY A 366 18.24 26.74 -9.46
CA GLY A 366 18.15 27.59 -8.28
C GLY A 366 17.36 26.99 -7.11
N MET A 367 17.23 25.66 -7.07
CA MET A 367 16.55 24.95 -5.98
C MET A 367 17.41 24.93 -4.72
N THR A 368 16.78 25.04 -3.55
CA THR A 368 17.44 24.82 -2.26
C THR A 368 17.83 23.34 -2.10
N LEU A 369 16.95 22.42 -2.53
CA LEU A 369 17.19 20.98 -2.47
C LEU A 369 16.79 20.29 -3.76
N ILE A 370 17.64 19.39 -4.25
CA ILE A 370 17.29 18.36 -5.23
C ILE A 370 17.67 16.97 -4.72
N THR A 371 16.85 15.95 -5.03
CA THR A 371 16.98 14.59 -4.47
C THR A 371 17.08 13.46 -5.50
N PRO A 372 17.97 13.56 -6.52
CA PRO A 372 18.03 12.54 -7.57
C PRO A 372 18.51 11.18 -7.04
N THR A 373 18.12 10.12 -7.73
CA THR A 373 18.85 8.84 -7.67
C THR A 373 20.22 8.97 -8.34
N GLU A 374 21.16 8.06 -8.07
CA GLU A 374 22.43 8.02 -8.81
C GLU A 374 22.20 7.94 -10.32
N ARG A 375 21.23 7.12 -10.75
CA ARG A 375 20.89 6.97 -12.16
C ARG A 375 20.44 8.29 -12.78
N GLU A 376 19.55 9.03 -12.12
CA GLU A 376 19.07 10.33 -12.59
C GLU A 376 20.19 11.36 -12.64
N ALA A 377 21.05 11.41 -11.61
CA ALA A 377 22.18 12.33 -11.56
C ALA A 377 23.15 12.10 -12.73
N ARG A 378 23.49 10.84 -13.01
CA ARG A 378 24.34 10.45 -14.14
C ARG A 378 23.70 10.72 -15.48
N MET A 379 22.40 10.45 -15.62
CA MET A 379 21.65 10.72 -16.86
C MET A 379 21.58 12.22 -17.17
N ALA A 380 21.33 13.06 -16.16
CA ALA A 380 21.28 14.52 -16.32
C ALA A 380 22.61 15.08 -16.83
N LEU A 381 23.74 14.59 -16.30
CA LEU A 381 25.08 15.03 -16.70
C LEU A 381 25.67 14.29 -17.91
N LYS A 382 25.00 13.22 -18.37
CA LYS A 382 25.53 12.28 -19.37
C LYS A 382 26.91 11.73 -18.97
N ASP A 383 27.06 11.41 -17.68
CA ASP A 383 28.30 10.96 -17.07
C ASP A 383 28.15 9.59 -16.40
N ALA A 384 28.64 8.55 -17.07
CA ALA A 384 28.58 7.17 -16.58
C ALA A 384 29.81 6.74 -15.77
N GLU A 385 30.92 7.47 -15.86
CA GLU A 385 32.25 6.98 -15.45
C GLU A 385 32.79 7.69 -14.22
N SER A 386 32.45 8.98 -14.02
CA SER A 386 33.01 9.77 -12.93
C SER A 386 32.56 9.23 -11.56
N GLY A 387 33.41 9.48 -10.56
CA GLY A 387 33.08 9.21 -9.16
C GLY A 387 31.85 10.01 -8.71
N LEU A 388 31.01 9.41 -7.87
CA LEU A 388 29.70 9.97 -7.51
C LEU A 388 29.78 11.36 -6.86
N ILE A 389 30.84 11.66 -6.11
CA ILE A 389 31.06 12.99 -5.53
C ILE A 389 31.24 14.05 -6.63
N MET A 390 31.95 13.73 -7.71
CA MET A 390 32.14 14.64 -8.85
C MET A 390 30.82 14.84 -9.60
N VAL A 391 30.05 13.77 -9.79
CA VAL A 391 28.70 13.82 -10.39
C VAL A 391 27.78 14.73 -9.55
N ALA A 392 27.76 14.56 -8.23
CA ALA A 392 26.96 15.39 -7.33
C ALA A 392 27.39 16.86 -7.34
N GLU A 393 28.70 17.13 -7.34
CA GLU A 393 29.25 18.48 -7.42
C GLU A 393 28.89 19.17 -8.74
N GLU A 394 29.10 18.48 -9.86
CA GLU A 394 28.81 19.04 -11.18
C GLU A 394 27.31 19.27 -11.33
N LEU A 395 26.47 18.33 -10.87
CA LEU A 395 25.02 18.49 -10.91
C LEU A 395 24.57 19.71 -10.10
N ARG A 396 25.15 19.92 -8.91
CA ARG A 396 24.90 21.11 -8.10
C ARG A 396 25.26 22.38 -8.87
N LYS A 397 26.39 22.43 -9.56
CA LYS A 397 26.82 23.58 -10.37
C LYS A 397 25.88 23.82 -11.55
N THR A 398 25.54 22.77 -12.31
CA THR A 398 24.66 22.83 -13.47
C THR A 398 23.27 23.32 -13.07
N ALA A 399 22.67 22.70 -12.05
CA ALA A 399 21.36 23.06 -11.51
C ALA A 399 21.39 24.36 -10.69
N LYS A 400 22.57 24.87 -10.32
CA LYS A 400 22.71 25.96 -9.34
C LYS A 400 21.95 25.67 -8.03
N ALA A 401 21.94 24.41 -7.60
CA ALA A 401 21.28 24.01 -6.38
C ALA A 401 22.14 24.32 -5.14
N GLU A 402 21.50 24.53 -3.99
CA GLU A 402 22.22 24.72 -2.72
C GLU A 402 22.65 23.38 -2.12
N HIS A 403 21.73 22.41 -2.08
CA HIS A 403 21.96 21.06 -1.60
C HIS A 403 21.57 20.03 -2.65
N VAL A 404 22.43 19.01 -2.81
CA VAL A 404 22.13 17.82 -3.62
C VAL A 404 22.23 16.61 -2.70
N VAL A 405 21.15 15.83 -2.62
CA VAL A 405 21.14 14.57 -1.88
C VAL A 405 20.87 13.44 -2.84
N VAL A 406 21.90 12.64 -3.13
CA VAL A 406 21.78 11.50 -4.03
C VAL A 406 21.28 10.29 -3.25
N THR A 407 20.18 9.72 -3.69
CA THR A 407 19.61 8.49 -3.12
C THR A 407 20.25 7.25 -3.76
N LEU A 408 20.61 6.26 -2.93
CA LEU A 408 21.37 5.06 -3.31
C LEU A 408 20.62 3.76 -2.96
N GLY A 409 19.28 3.83 -2.82
CA GLY A 409 18.46 2.69 -2.44
C GLY A 409 18.86 2.11 -1.09
N GLU A 410 19.21 0.82 -1.06
CA GLU A 410 19.60 0.11 0.16
C GLU A 410 20.93 0.60 0.77
N GLU A 411 21.79 1.25 -0.02
CA GLU A 411 23.05 1.83 0.48
C GLU A 411 22.84 3.14 1.25
N GLY A 412 21.64 3.73 1.15
CA GLY A 412 21.27 4.96 1.83
C GLY A 412 21.41 6.20 0.95
N LEU A 413 22.13 7.20 1.45
CA LEU A 413 22.20 8.55 0.88
C LEU A 413 23.63 9.07 0.83
N LEU A 414 23.97 9.79 -0.24
CA LEU A 414 25.14 10.66 -0.32
C LEU A 414 24.67 12.12 -0.33
N MET A 415 25.15 12.92 0.62
CA MET A 415 24.81 14.34 0.72
C MET A 415 25.98 15.18 0.25
N TYR A 416 25.69 16.15 -0.63
CA TYR A 416 26.60 17.19 -1.06
C TYR A 416 25.96 18.54 -0.75
N VAL A 417 26.40 19.17 0.34
CA VAL A 417 25.70 20.32 0.92
C VAL A 417 26.60 21.55 0.95
N ASN A 418 26.04 22.70 0.60
CA ASN A 418 26.65 24.00 0.86
C ASN A 418 26.21 24.52 2.24
N LYS A 419 27.12 24.60 3.20
CA LYS A 419 26.84 25.21 4.51
C LYS A 419 27.67 26.49 4.65
N GLU A 420 27.01 27.64 4.69
CA GLU A 420 27.67 28.94 4.89
C GLU A 420 28.82 29.23 3.89
N GLY A 421 28.68 28.73 2.65
CA GLY A 421 29.69 28.88 1.60
C GLY A 421 30.79 27.81 1.61
N GLN A 422 30.76 26.87 2.57
CA GLN A 422 31.64 25.70 2.59
C GLN A 422 30.92 24.47 2.07
N LEU A 423 31.52 23.82 1.07
CA LEU A 423 31.01 22.56 0.53
C LEU A 423 31.47 21.41 1.42
N GLU A 424 30.51 20.66 1.94
CA GLU A 424 30.73 19.48 2.76
C GLU A 424 30.03 18.26 2.16
N THR A 425 30.61 17.08 2.38
CA THR A 425 30.02 15.80 2.00
C THR A 425 29.88 14.88 3.21
N ASP A 426 28.85 14.03 3.18
CA ASP A 426 28.66 12.94 4.13
C ASP A 426 27.83 11.83 3.49
N ARG A 427 27.69 10.72 4.18
CA ARG A 427 26.79 9.62 3.84
C ARG A 427 25.89 9.28 5.01
N LEU A 428 24.70 8.78 4.72
CA LEU A 428 23.77 8.26 5.71
C LEU A 428 23.26 6.90 5.23
N PRO A 429 23.44 5.81 5.99
CA PRO A 429 22.94 4.50 5.56
C PRO A 429 21.42 4.46 5.55
N ALA A 430 20.82 3.52 4.81
CA ALA A 430 19.40 3.27 4.86
C ALA A 430 18.97 2.83 6.27
N PHE A 431 17.83 3.37 6.75
CA PHE A 431 17.39 3.10 8.12
C PHE A 431 16.64 1.77 8.24
N ASN A 432 16.19 1.14 7.17
CA ASN A 432 15.38 -0.07 7.25
C ASN A 432 16.16 -1.30 6.76
N SER A 433 16.31 -2.31 7.61
CA SER A 433 17.01 -3.56 7.27
C SER A 433 16.13 -4.64 6.63
N ALA A 434 14.81 -4.46 6.64
CA ALA A 434 13.84 -5.41 6.10
C ALA A 434 12.64 -4.67 5.48
N PRO A 435 12.83 -3.96 4.35
CA PRO A 435 11.76 -3.21 3.70
C PRO A 435 10.66 -4.14 3.17
N LYS A 436 9.39 -3.75 3.35
CA LYS A 436 8.22 -4.45 2.81
C LYS A 436 7.90 -4.04 1.38
N ASP A 437 7.86 -2.74 1.11
CA ASP A 437 7.65 -2.15 -0.21
C ASP A 437 8.50 -0.88 -0.30
N VAL A 438 9.34 -0.77 -1.34
CA VAL A 438 10.20 0.41 -1.53
C VAL A 438 9.46 1.59 -2.18
N ALA A 439 8.20 1.39 -2.59
CA ALA A 439 7.38 2.43 -3.18
C ALA A 439 7.16 3.61 -2.20
N GLY A 440 7.40 4.84 -2.69
CA GLY A 440 7.21 6.07 -1.92
C GLY A 440 8.36 6.45 -0.99
N ALA A 441 9.45 5.67 -0.93
CA ALA A 441 10.61 6.01 -0.12
C ALA A 441 11.22 7.36 -0.51
N GLY A 442 11.39 7.61 -1.82
CA GLY A 442 11.86 8.88 -2.36
C GLY A 442 10.89 10.03 -2.07
N ASP A 443 9.59 9.84 -2.31
CA ASP A 443 8.57 10.86 -2.12
C ASP A 443 8.50 11.33 -0.65
N SER A 444 8.48 10.38 0.28
CA SER A 444 8.47 10.67 1.73
C SER A 444 9.78 11.32 2.20
N PHE A 445 10.92 10.85 1.70
CA PHE A 445 12.24 11.46 1.96
C PHE A 445 12.28 12.92 1.50
N PHE A 446 11.93 13.16 0.23
CA PHE A 446 11.94 14.48 -0.40
C PHE A 446 11.02 15.45 0.33
N THR A 447 9.78 15.03 0.61
CA THR A 447 8.78 15.84 1.30
C THR A 447 9.27 16.25 2.69
N CYS A 448 9.66 15.28 3.50
CA CYS A 448 10.02 15.53 4.90
C CYS A 448 11.31 16.35 5.03
N THR A 449 12.33 16.08 4.19
CA THR A 449 13.57 16.85 4.15
C THR A 449 13.31 18.31 3.76
N SER A 450 12.49 18.53 2.73
CA SER A 450 12.17 19.88 2.25
C SER A 450 11.40 20.70 3.29
N MET A 451 10.42 20.07 3.97
CA MET A 451 9.68 20.71 5.05
C MET A 451 10.57 21.04 6.26
N ALA A 452 11.50 20.15 6.60
CA ALA A 452 12.47 20.38 7.67
C ALA A 452 13.38 21.58 7.37
N LEU A 453 13.94 21.64 6.16
CA LEU A 453 14.74 22.79 5.72
C LEU A 453 13.93 24.09 5.78
N CYS A 454 12.68 24.09 5.29
CA CYS A 454 11.80 25.26 5.33
C CYS A 454 11.45 25.70 6.77
N ALA A 455 11.35 24.75 7.71
CA ALA A 455 11.18 25.02 9.13
C ALA A 455 12.43 25.63 9.81
N GLY A 456 13.51 25.87 9.05
CA GLY A 456 14.70 26.62 9.46
C GLY A 456 15.72 25.80 10.24
N ILE A 457 15.71 24.47 10.09
CA ILE A 457 16.75 23.62 10.69
C ILE A 457 17.89 23.33 9.71
N ASP A 458 19.04 22.92 10.23
CA ASP A 458 20.18 22.60 9.38
C ASP A 458 19.93 21.37 8.49
N VAL A 459 20.65 21.34 7.37
CA VAL A 459 20.51 20.30 6.34
C VAL A 459 20.79 18.89 6.86
N TRP A 460 21.71 18.72 7.82
CA TRP A 460 22.05 17.39 8.34
C TRP A 460 20.91 16.80 9.15
N ARG A 461 20.29 17.62 10.02
CA ARG A 461 19.09 17.23 10.76
C ARG A 461 17.90 17.00 9.82
N SER A 462 17.77 17.81 8.79
CA SER A 462 16.71 17.68 7.78
C SER A 462 16.79 16.36 7.04
N VAL A 463 17.97 16.00 6.54
CA VAL A 463 18.19 14.73 5.82
C VAL A 463 18.01 13.53 6.75
N TYR A 464 18.43 13.63 8.02
CA TYR A 464 18.20 12.57 9.00
C TYR A 464 16.70 12.32 9.22
N LEU A 465 15.91 13.38 9.37
CA LEU A 465 14.47 13.29 9.54
C LEU A 465 13.80 12.73 8.27
N GLY A 466 14.25 13.16 7.08
CA GLY A 466 13.81 12.58 5.81
C GLY A 466 14.13 11.10 5.67
N ALA A 467 15.32 10.66 6.08
CA ALA A 467 15.70 9.25 6.05
C ALA A 467 14.87 8.41 7.03
N LEU A 468 14.49 8.99 8.17
CA LEU A 468 13.54 8.36 9.09
C LEU A 468 12.15 8.20 8.44
N ALA A 469 11.68 9.23 7.74
CA ALA A 469 10.42 9.17 6.99
C ALA A 469 10.43 8.08 5.91
N ALA A 470 11.51 8.00 5.12
CA ALA A 470 11.71 6.91 4.16
C ALA A 470 11.70 5.53 4.84
N GLY A 471 12.39 5.39 5.99
CA GLY A 471 12.39 4.17 6.80
C GLY A 471 11.00 3.74 7.27
N CYS A 472 10.15 4.70 7.64
CA CYS A 472 8.75 4.47 8.02
C CYS A 472 7.89 4.05 6.80
N GLN A 473 8.11 4.69 5.66
CA GLN A 473 7.38 4.42 4.42
C GLN A 473 7.72 3.04 3.86
N VAL A 474 8.97 2.60 3.91
CA VAL A 474 9.32 1.25 3.42
C VAL A 474 8.93 0.11 4.36
N SER A 475 8.48 0.43 5.58
CA SER A 475 7.98 -0.56 6.56
C SER A 475 6.54 -1.04 6.30
N ARG A 476 5.85 -0.47 5.30
CA ARG A 476 4.45 -0.77 4.95
C ARG A 476 4.32 -1.10 3.47
N VAL A 477 3.15 -1.59 3.07
CA VAL A 477 2.83 -1.89 1.65
C VAL A 477 2.09 -0.71 1.04
N GLY A 478 2.45 -0.34 -0.20
CA GLY A 478 1.84 0.78 -0.90
C GLY A 478 2.30 2.15 -0.37
N ASN A 479 1.88 3.21 -1.05
CA ASN A 479 2.26 4.57 -0.71
C ASN A 479 1.13 5.28 0.03
N THR A 480 1.26 5.39 1.36
CA THR A 480 0.25 5.99 2.23
C THR A 480 0.85 7.21 2.93
N PRO A 481 0.08 8.30 3.13
CA PRO A 481 0.56 9.46 3.83
C PRO A 481 1.15 9.11 5.20
N LEU A 482 2.31 9.70 5.49
CA LEU A 482 2.95 9.58 6.79
C LEU A 482 2.34 10.60 7.73
N THR A 483 2.26 10.26 9.01
CA THR A 483 1.76 11.13 10.05
C THR A 483 2.90 11.63 10.94
N GLN A 484 2.69 12.82 11.51
CA GLN A 484 3.61 13.38 12.51
C GLN A 484 3.81 12.42 13.71
N ALA A 485 2.74 11.72 14.13
CA ALA A 485 2.76 10.79 15.25
C ALA A 485 3.65 9.56 15.00
N GLU A 486 3.66 9.04 13.76
CA GLU A 486 4.53 7.93 13.38
C GLU A 486 6.01 8.32 13.50
N LEU A 487 6.40 9.48 12.96
CA LEU A 487 7.78 9.96 13.08
C LEU A 487 8.16 10.25 14.54
N ALA A 488 7.26 10.84 15.32
CA ALA A 488 7.50 11.13 16.74
C ALA A 488 7.72 9.84 17.56
N THR A 489 6.93 8.79 17.28
CA THR A 489 7.07 7.47 17.89
C THR A 489 8.42 6.85 17.54
N GLU A 490 8.80 6.90 16.27
CA GLU A 490 10.07 6.36 15.81
C GLU A 490 11.27 7.15 16.34
N ILE A 491 11.16 8.45 16.60
CA ILE A 491 12.22 9.23 17.28
C ILE A 491 12.45 8.68 18.70
N ASP A 492 11.38 8.43 19.46
CA ASP A 492 11.46 7.93 20.84
C ASP A 492 11.94 6.49 20.94
N TYR A 493 11.62 5.67 19.94
CA TYR A 493 11.87 4.25 19.98
C TYR A 493 13.36 3.95 20.18
N LYS A 494 13.69 3.24 21.25
CA LYS A 494 15.05 2.70 21.45
C LYS A 494 14.97 1.21 21.19
N PRO A 495 15.65 0.68 20.15
CA PRO A 495 15.76 -0.76 20.00
C PRO A 495 16.44 -1.31 21.27
N SER A 496 15.79 -2.29 21.89
CA SER A 496 16.23 -3.00 23.10
C SER A 496 17.57 -3.70 22.90
#